data_AF-A0A356K716-F1
#
_entry.id   AF-A0A356K716-F1
#
_cell.length_a   1.000
_cell.length_b   1.000
_cell.length_c   1.000
_cell.angle_alpha   90.00
_cell.angle_beta   90.00
_cell.angle_gamma   90.00
#
_symmetry.space_group_name_H-M   'P 1'
#
loop_
_entity.id
_entity.type
_entity.pdbx_description
1 polymer ?
#
loop_
_entity_poly.entity_id
_entity_poly.type
_entity_poly.pdbx_seq_one_letter_code
_entity_poly.pdbx_strand_id
1 'polypeptide(L)'
;AGILSIGSTSKAGLQALPTQWSFAEESAAKHGKTVDRKNWRIVLSWHIAETRDEARIQARDGLLNHNNAYTVGTLAAGEGAIYDTPDQAVDEMAFSDGAVNVIGTPDDLVAKIKDIMELSGGFGTVIGFVHDWANRENTNRSWDLVARYVVPAVNGLLKDYEESNRYVIENRDTWNRAGQAIMSKIQENERAVAAMKEQATPAQTALAPHSGAATKKAAKRKSS
;
A
#
# COMPACT_ATOMS: atom_id res chain seq x y z
N ALA A 1 19.15 -15.75 -14.93
CA ALA A 1 19.58 -14.35 -15.12
C ALA A 1 18.44 -13.43 -14.66
N GLY A 2 18.73 -12.20 -14.24
CA GLY A 2 17.71 -11.25 -13.76
C GLY A 2 18.03 -9.82 -14.22
N ILE A 3 17.03 -8.94 -14.16
CA ILE A 3 17.11 -7.55 -14.61
C ILE A 3 16.86 -6.63 -13.43
N LEU A 4 17.58 -5.51 -13.38
CA LEU A 4 17.31 -4.41 -12.46
C LEU A 4 17.03 -3.14 -13.26
N SER A 5 15.79 -2.67 -13.23
CA SER A 5 15.41 -1.38 -13.81
C SER A 5 15.61 -0.28 -12.79
N ILE A 6 16.63 0.56 -13.01
CA ILE A 6 16.96 1.72 -12.16
C ILE A 6 16.37 3.02 -12.75
N GLY A 7 16.25 3.10 -14.08
CA GLY A 7 15.70 4.27 -14.77
C GLY A 7 14.19 4.50 -14.57
N SER A 8 13.50 3.62 -13.85
CA SER A 8 12.11 3.80 -13.40
C SER A 8 11.91 4.96 -12.42
N THR A 9 12.97 5.68 -12.08
CA THR A 9 12.91 6.97 -11.35
C THR A 9 12.61 8.16 -12.26
N SER A 10 12.21 7.93 -13.53
CA SER A 10 11.73 8.96 -14.46
C SER A 10 10.47 8.49 -15.20
N LYS A 11 9.58 9.42 -15.59
CA LYS A 11 8.31 9.09 -16.26
C LYS A 11 8.57 8.30 -17.55
N ALA A 12 9.53 8.76 -18.36
CA ALA A 12 9.96 8.07 -19.57
C ALA A 12 10.51 6.68 -19.28
N GLY A 13 11.31 6.53 -18.22
CA GLY A 13 11.87 5.25 -17.83
C GLY A 13 10.83 4.24 -17.32
N LEU A 14 9.78 4.69 -16.62
CA LEU A 14 8.63 3.84 -16.26
C LEU A 14 7.85 3.39 -17.49
N GLN A 15 7.56 4.31 -18.43
CA GLN A 15 6.84 3.95 -19.66
C GLN A 15 7.66 3.02 -20.56
N ALA A 16 8.99 3.10 -20.50
CA ALA A 16 9.89 2.23 -21.25
C ALA A 16 10.06 0.83 -20.65
N LEU A 17 9.45 0.50 -19.50
CA LEU A 17 9.60 -0.81 -18.85
C LEU A 17 9.31 -2.00 -19.80
N PRO A 18 8.23 -2.03 -20.59
CA PRO A 18 8.00 -3.12 -21.55
C PRO A 18 9.13 -3.26 -22.57
N THR A 19 9.66 -2.15 -23.07
CA THR A 19 10.78 -2.12 -24.02
C THR A 19 12.09 -2.57 -23.37
N GLN A 20 12.34 -2.18 -22.12
CA GLN A 20 13.52 -2.66 -21.38
C GLN A 20 13.48 -4.18 -21.20
N TRP A 21 12.29 -4.75 -20.95
CA TRP A 21 12.10 -6.19 -20.87
C TRP A 21 12.39 -6.88 -22.21
N SER A 22 11.89 -6.34 -23.33
CA SER A 22 12.11 -6.95 -24.65
C SER A 22 13.60 -7.02 -25.02
N PHE A 23 14.38 -5.98 -24.70
CA PHE A 23 15.83 -6.00 -24.93
C PHE A 23 16.55 -7.10 -24.14
N ALA A 24 16.08 -7.41 -22.93
CA ALA A 24 16.64 -8.49 -22.16
C ALA A 24 16.25 -9.87 -22.70
N GLU A 25 15.02 -10.03 -23.18
CA GLU A 25 14.60 -11.25 -23.88
C GLU A 25 15.43 -11.49 -25.15
N GLU A 26 15.59 -10.46 -25.98
CA GLU A 26 16.42 -10.52 -27.19
C GLU A 26 17.88 -10.87 -26.87
N SER A 27 18.47 -10.23 -25.87
CA SER A 27 19.85 -10.49 -25.46
C SER A 27 20.01 -11.90 -24.89
N ALA A 28 19.07 -12.37 -24.08
CA ALA A 28 19.10 -13.72 -23.54
C ALA A 28 19.01 -14.76 -24.66
N ALA A 29 18.10 -14.58 -25.62
CA ALA A 29 17.94 -15.46 -26.78
C ALA A 29 19.23 -15.52 -27.63
N LYS A 30 19.86 -14.37 -27.91
CA LYS A 30 21.14 -14.30 -28.65
C LYS A 30 22.26 -15.12 -28.01
N HIS A 31 22.22 -15.32 -26.69
CA HIS A 31 23.25 -16.04 -25.94
C HIS A 31 22.78 -17.41 -25.43
N GLY A 32 21.68 -17.96 -25.96
CA GLY A 32 21.14 -19.27 -25.55
C GLY A 32 20.72 -19.33 -24.08
N LYS A 33 20.27 -18.20 -23.52
CA LYS A 33 19.76 -18.06 -22.15
C LYS A 33 18.27 -17.70 -22.18
N THR A 34 17.63 -17.85 -21.03
CA THR A 34 16.27 -17.37 -20.78
C THR A 34 16.25 -16.41 -19.59
N VAL A 35 15.29 -15.50 -19.60
CA VAL A 35 14.98 -14.59 -18.49
C VAL A 35 13.58 -14.90 -17.97
N ASP A 36 13.36 -14.69 -16.67
CA ASP A 36 12.08 -14.89 -16.00
C ASP A 36 11.66 -13.58 -15.35
N ARG A 37 10.41 -13.16 -15.56
CA ARG A 37 9.84 -11.95 -14.96
C ARG A 37 9.89 -11.95 -13.44
N LYS A 38 9.88 -13.13 -12.80
CA LYS A 38 10.09 -13.29 -11.36
C LYS A 38 11.46 -12.78 -10.89
N ASN A 39 12.43 -12.72 -11.79
CA ASN A 39 13.78 -12.21 -11.53
C ASN A 39 13.96 -10.76 -12.02
N TRP A 40 12.89 -10.09 -12.47
CA TRP A 40 12.91 -8.68 -12.80
C TRP A 40 12.59 -7.84 -11.56
N ARG A 41 13.49 -6.89 -11.27
CA ARG A 41 13.40 -5.99 -10.14
C ARG A 41 13.28 -4.55 -10.62
N ILE A 42 12.36 -3.80 -10.03
CA ILE A 42 12.12 -2.39 -10.34
C ILE A 42 12.44 -1.55 -9.12
N VAL A 43 13.26 -0.52 -9.30
CA VAL A 43 13.59 0.44 -8.24
C VAL A 43 12.54 1.54 -8.18
N LEU A 44 12.02 1.82 -6.98
CA LEU A 44 11.10 2.92 -6.69
C LEU A 44 11.60 3.73 -5.50
N SER A 45 11.21 5.01 -5.45
CA SER A 45 11.48 5.91 -4.32
C SER A 45 10.18 6.32 -3.67
N TRP A 46 10.12 6.28 -2.33
CA TRP A 46 8.91 6.64 -1.61
C TRP A 46 9.18 7.13 -0.18
N HIS A 47 8.25 7.95 0.31
CA HIS A 47 8.08 8.21 1.73
C HIS A 47 6.60 8.20 2.07
N ILE A 48 6.17 7.20 2.84
CA ILE A 48 4.79 7.05 3.31
C ILE A 48 4.65 7.29 4.81
N ALA A 49 3.49 7.82 5.23
CA ALA A 49 3.09 8.04 6.62
C ALA A 49 1.62 7.62 6.83
N GLU A 50 1.08 7.82 8.03
CA GLU A 50 -0.33 7.49 8.32
C GLU A 50 -1.31 8.38 7.55
N THR A 51 -0.89 9.61 7.21
CA THR A 51 -1.63 10.55 6.38
C THR A 51 -0.75 11.15 5.28
N ARG A 52 -1.38 11.59 4.17
CA ARG A 52 -0.67 12.27 3.08
C ARG A 52 -0.01 13.57 3.53
N ASP A 53 -0.67 14.33 4.41
CA ASP A 53 -0.17 15.60 4.94
C ASP A 53 1.10 15.38 5.78
N GLU A 54 1.10 14.37 6.65
CA GLU A 54 2.30 14.00 7.42
C GLU A 54 3.44 13.57 6.50
N ALA A 55 3.18 12.73 5.50
CA ALA A 55 4.21 12.29 4.56
C ALA A 55 4.82 13.48 3.82
N ARG A 56 3.99 14.44 3.37
CA ARG A 56 4.43 15.68 2.74
C ARG A 56 5.32 16.50 3.67
N ILE A 57 4.85 16.79 4.88
CA ILE A 57 5.60 17.60 5.85
C ILE A 57 6.95 16.97 6.17
N GLN A 58 6.99 15.64 6.32
CA GLN A 58 8.20 14.91 6.68
C GLN A 58 9.23 14.85 5.54
N ALA A 59 8.80 14.84 4.29
CA ALA A 59 9.66 14.57 3.13
C ALA A 59 10.04 15.82 2.31
N ARG A 60 9.24 16.90 2.34
CA ARG A 60 9.33 18.01 1.39
C ARG A 60 10.71 18.67 1.33
N ASP A 61 11.32 18.93 2.48
CA ASP A 61 12.57 19.69 2.56
C ASP A 61 13.74 18.83 2.07
N GLY A 62 13.77 17.55 2.47
CA GLY A 62 14.79 16.62 2.00
C GLY A 62 14.61 16.24 0.54
N LEU A 63 13.38 16.13 0.02
CA LEU A 63 13.12 15.92 -1.41
C LEU A 63 13.68 17.08 -2.24
N LEU A 64 13.43 18.33 -1.83
CA LEU A 64 13.95 19.51 -2.51
C LEU A 64 15.48 19.48 -2.60
N ASN A 65 16.14 19.24 -1.46
CA ASN A 65 17.60 19.18 -1.41
C ASN A 65 18.16 18.01 -2.24
N HIS A 66 17.54 16.83 -2.13
CA HIS A 66 17.91 15.66 -2.91
C HIS A 66 17.81 15.92 -4.41
N ASN A 67 16.72 16.57 -4.87
CA ASN A 67 16.58 16.91 -6.27
C ASN A 67 17.61 17.96 -6.71
N ASN A 68 17.62 19.12 -6.06
CA ASN A 68 18.39 20.27 -6.54
C ASN A 68 19.90 20.05 -6.40
N ALA A 69 20.36 19.56 -5.24
CA ALA A 69 21.79 19.43 -4.96
C ALA A 69 22.37 18.11 -5.49
N TYR A 70 21.67 16.99 -5.29
CA TYR A 70 22.20 15.68 -5.65
C TYR A 70 21.80 15.26 -7.08
N THR A 71 20.52 15.11 -7.37
CA THR A 71 20.07 14.63 -8.69
C THR A 71 20.48 15.58 -9.81
N VAL A 72 20.12 16.86 -9.72
CA VAL A 72 20.40 17.84 -10.77
C VAL A 72 21.81 18.37 -10.65
N GLY A 73 22.17 18.93 -9.48
CA GLY A 73 23.46 19.57 -9.28
C GLY A 73 24.66 18.63 -9.42
N THR A 74 24.57 17.39 -8.91
CA THR A 74 25.70 16.44 -8.91
C THR A 74 25.61 15.44 -10.06
N LEU A 75 24.50 14.69 -10.20
CA LEU A 75 24.43 13.59 -11.17
C LEU A 75 24.18 14.06 -12.60
N ALA A 76 23.37 15.10 -12.77
CA ALA A 76 23.02 15.63 -14.10
C ALA A 76 23.83 16.88 -14.49
N ALA A 77 24.89 17.23 -13.75
CA ALA A 77 25.76 18.37 -14.03
C ALA A 77 25.00 19.70 -14.24
N GLY A 78 23.90 19.90 -13.51
CA GLY A 78 23.04 21.08 -13.59
C GLY A 78 21.89 20.99 -14.61
N GLU A 79 21.80 19.90 -15.38
CA GLU A 79 20.71 19.69 -16.32
C GLU A 79 19.49 19.06 -15.63
N GLY A 80 18.39 19.81 -15.52
CA GLY A 80 17.14 19.30 -14.95
C GLY A 80 16.26 20.39 -14.35
N ALA A 81 15.11 19.99 -13.82
CA ALA A 81 14.21 20.89 -13.11
C ALA A 81 14.78 21.22 -11.72
N ILE A 82 14.97 22.51 -11.45
CA ILE A 82 15.29 23.05 -10.12
C ILE A 82 14.02 23.67 -9.56
N TYR A 83 13.70 23.35 -8.32
CA TYR A 83 12.52 23.88 -7.64
C TYR A 83 12.90 24.96 -6.64
N ASP A 84 12.06 25.98 -6.50
CA ASP A 84 12.31 27.10 -5.58
C ASP A 84 11.84 26.79 -4.16
N THR A 85 10.79 25.97 -4.03
CA THR A 85 10.17 25.67 -2.73
C THR A 85 9.99 24.17 -2.51
N PRO A 86 10.01 23.71 -1.24
CA PRO A 86 9.73 22.31 -0.91
C PRO A 86 8.36 21.84 -1.38
N ASP A 87 7.35 22.70 -1.27
CA ASP A 87 5.98 22.36 -1.67
C ASP A 87 5.87 22.18 -3.20
N GLN A 88 6.50 23.05 -3.99
CA GLN A 88 6.58 22.89 -5.44
C GLN A 88 7.26 21.56 -5.83
N ALA A 89 8.40 21.23 -5.20
CA ALA A 89 9.11 19.99 -5.46
C ALA A 89 8.22 18.76 -5.19
N VAL A 90 7.47 18.76 -4.08
CA VAL A 90 6.54 17.66 -3.78
C VAL A 90 5.40 17.60 -4.80
N ASP A 91 4.78 18.74 -5.13
CA ASP A 91 3.67 18.77 -6.08
C ASP A 91 4.06 18.22 -7.45
N GLU A 92 5.22 18.64 -7.96
CA GLU A 92 5.69 18.21 -9.27
C GLU A 92 6.25 16.78 -9.27
N MET A 93 7.00 16.37 -8.24
CA MET A 93 7.69 15.08 -8.25
C MET A 93 6.86 13.90 -7.72
N ALA A 94 5.84 14.16 -6.90
CA ALA A 94 5.04 13.12 -6.24
C ALA A 94 3.53 13.20 -6.50
N PHE A 95 2.98 14.37 -6.84
CA PHE A 95 1.52 14.56 -7.03
C PHE A 95 1.10 14.90 -8.46
N SER A 96 2.05 15.10 -9.39
CA SER A 96 1.76 15.37 -10.80
C SER A 96 1.45 14.10 -11.59
N ASP A 97 0.82 14.28 -12.77
CA ASP A 97 0.50 13.16 -13.67
C ASP A 97 1.76 12.47 -14.21
N GLY A 98 1.94 11.23 -13.79
CA GLY A 98 3.12 10.44 -14.12
C GLY A 98 4.31 10.67 -13.19
N ALA A 99 4.06 11.28 -12.02
CA ALA A 99 5.01 11.29 -10.91
C ALA A 99 5.52 9.87 -10.61
N VAL A 100 6.83 9.79 -10.38
CA VAL A 100 7.59 8.55 -10.20
C VAL A 100 7.85 8.24 -8.73
N ASN A 101 7.89 9.30 -7.92
CA ASN A 101 8.05 9.21 -6.49
C ASN A 101 6.67 9.05 -5.84
N VAL A 102 6.63 8.35 -4.71
CA VAL A 102 5.40 8.23 -3.92
C VAL A 102 5.61 8.94 -2.59
N ILE A 103 4.89 10.04 -2.37
CA ILE A 103 4.76 10.67 -1.06
C ILE A 103 3.30 10.60 -0.66
N GLY A 104 2.99 9.86 0.40
CA GLY A 104 1.60 9.63 0.77
C GLY A 104 1.37 8.58 1.84
N THR A 105 0.40 7.71 1.62
CA THR A 105 -0.04 6.64 2.52
C THR A 105 0.35 5.26 1.99
N PRO A 106 0.23 4.18 2.79
CA PRO A 106 0.42 2.82 2.28
C PRO A 106 -0.43 2.52 1.04
N ASP A 107 -1.67 3.01 0.99
CA ASP A 107 -2.58 2.80 -0.13
C ASP A 107 -2.06 3.43 -1.42
N ASP A 108 -1.43 4.60 -1.33
CA ASP A 108 -0.81 5.27 -2.50
C ASP A 108 0.33 4.44 -3.08
N LEU A 109 1.16 3.85 -2.22
CA LEU A 109 2.26 2.99 -2.67
C LEU A 109 1.74 1.66 -3.24
N VAL A 110 0.72 1.07 -2.64
CA VAL A 110 0.05 -0.13 -3.19
C VAL A 110 -0.53 0.15 -4.57
N ALA A 111 -1.23 1.27 -4.74
CA ALA A 111 -1.79 1.69 -6.03
C ALA A 111 -0.68 1.86 -7.07
N LYS A 112 0.38 2.61 -6.76
CA LYS A 112 1.52 2.80 -7.67
C LYS A 112 2.15 1.47 -8.09
N ILE A 113 2.36 0.53 -7.16
CA ILE A 113 2.96 -0.77 -7.49
C ILE A 113 2.04 -1.57 -8.41
N LYS A 114 0.72 -1.57 -8.16
CA LYS A 114 -0.26 -2.24 -9.02
C LYS A 114 -0.31 -1.63 -10.42
N ASP A 115 -0.28 -0.30 -10.53
CA ASP A 115 -0.24 0.39 -11.83
C ASP A 115 1.00 0.00 -12.63
N ILE A 116 2.15 -0.09 -11.98
CA ILE A 116 3.41 -0.51 -12.62
C ILE A 116 3.35 -2.00 -13.00
N MET A 117 2.73 -2.86 -12.17
CA MET A 117 2.54 -4.26 -12.50
C MET A 117 1.69 -4.42 -13.77
N GLU A 118 0.61 -3.64 -13.90
CA GLU A 118 -0.23 -3.63 -15.09
C GLU A 118 0.53 -3.10 -16.31
N LEU A 119 1.15 -1.92 -16.19
CA LEU A 119 1.90 -1.28 -17.26
C LEU A 119 3.04 -2.15 -17.82
N SER A 120 3.77 -2.83 -16.93
CA SER A 120 4.93 -3.65 -17.30
C SER A 120 4.57 -5.05 -17.78
N GLY A 121 3.32 -5.50 -17.59
CA GLY A 121 2.93 -6.91 -17.75
C GLY A 121 3.49 -7.83 -16.66
N GLY A 122 3.85 -7.27 -15.51
CA GLY A 122 4.31 -7.99 -14.32
C GLY A 122 5.83 -8.06 -14.15
N PHE A 123 6.26 -8.03 -12.89
CA PHE A 123 7.65 -8.14 -12.45
C PHE A 123 7.70 -8.83 -11.08
N GLY A 124 8.90 -9.24 -10.64
CA GLY A 124 9.05 -10.09 -9.47
C GLY A 124 9.34 -9.37 -8.16
N THR A 125 9.96 -8.18 -8.19
CA THR A 125 10.35 -7.49 -6.95
C THR A 125 10.37 -5.97 -7.11
N VAL A 126 9.81 -5.25 -6.14
CA VAL A 126 10.08 -3.82 -5.94
C VAL A 126 11.29 -3.68 -5.02
N ILE A 127 12.25 -2.85 -5.40
CA ILE A 127 13.36 -2.42 -4.54
C ILE A 127 13.13 -0.97 -4.17
N GLY A 128 13.16 -0.66 -2.87
CA GLY A 128 13.14 0.72 -2.42
C GLY A 128 14.51 1.34 -2.45
N PHE A 129 14.61 2.49 -3.11
CA PHE A 129 15.79 3.33 -3.06
C PHE A 129 15.81 4.09 -1.74
N VAL A 130 16.90 3.96 -0.99
CA VAL A 130 17.09 4.71 0.26
C VAL A 130 17.57 6.11 -0.07
N HIS A 131 16.82 7.10 0.40
CA HIS A 131 17.06 8.52 0.19
C HIS A 131 16.94 9.30 1.52
N ASP A 132 17.42 10.54 1.52
CA ASP A 132 17.51 11.45 2.66
C ASP A 132 16.34 12.45 2.76
N TRP A 133 15.16 12.08 2.23
CA TRP A 133 13.99 12.97 2.23
C TRP A 133 13.45 13.29 3.63
N ALA A 134 13.57 12.36 4.58
CA ALA A 134 13.06 12.49 5.92
C ALA A 134 14.14 12.14 6.95
N ASN A 135 13.91 12.54 8.21
CA ASN A 135 14.79 12.12 9.31
C ASN A 135 14.71 10.60 9.55
N ARG A 136 15.71 10.06 10.25
CA ARG A 136 15.85 8.61 10.50
C ARG A 136 14.63 7.97 11.14
N GLU A 137 13.97 8.65 12.08
CA GLU A 137 12.79 8.11 12.77
C GLU A 137 11.62 7.96 11.79
N ASN A 138 11.34 8.99 11.01
CA ASN A 138 10.27 8.99 10.02
C ASN A 138 10.56 7.99 8.88
N THR A 139 11.81 7.90 8.41
CA THR A 139 12.22 6.86 7.45
C THR A 139 11.95 5.47 7.99
N ASN A 140 12.36 5.17 9.23
CA ASN A 140 12.11 3.86 9.84
C ASN A 140 10.62 3.56 9.97
N ARG A 141 9.81 4.55 10.39
CA ARG A 141 8.35 4.39 10.47
C ARG A 141 7.74 4.14 9.10
N SER A 142 8.23 4.82 8.06
CA SER A 142 7.80 4.60 6.68
C SER A 142 8.03 3.15 6.23
N TRP A 143 9.21 2.60 6.52
CA TRP A 143 9.54 1.20 6.22
C TRP A 143 8.73 0.19 7.04
N ASP A 144 8.41 0.51 8.31
CA ASP A 144 7.49 -0.30 9.12
C ASP A 144 6.08 -0.33 8.49
N LEU A 145 5.57 0.81 8.00
CA LEU A 145 4.31 0.88 7.27
C LEU A 145 4.34 0.05 5.97
N VAL A 146 5.45 0.09 5.23
CA VAL A 146 5.64 -0.77 4.04
C VAL A 146 5.53 -2.24 4.42
N ALA A 147 6.25 -2.67 5.45
CA ALA A 147 6.25 -4.06 5.88
C ALA A 147 4.87 -4.54 6.36
N ARG A 148 4.14 -3.68 7.08
CA ARG A 148 2.82 -4.03 7.67
C ARG A 148 1.67 -3.97 6.69
N TYR A 149 1.65 -2.99 5.81
CA TYR A 149 0.45 -2.67 5.03
C TYR A 149 0.66 -2.85 3.53
N VAL A 150 1.85 -2.52 3.01
CA VAL A 150 2.11 -2.61 1.57
C VAL A 150 2.43 -4.04 1.18
N VAL A 151 3.46 -4.66 1.80
CA VAL A 151 3.92 -6.01 1.45
C VAL A 151 2.79 -7.05 1.46
N PRO A 152 1.90 -7.13 2.46
CA PRO A 152 0.79 -8.08 2.43
C PRO A 152 -0.23 -7.79 1.33
N ALA A 153 -0.51 -6.52 1.06
CA ALA A 153 -1.48 -6.10 0.05
C ALA A 153 -1.02 -6.41 -1.38
N VAL A 154 0.24 -6.12 -1.72
CA VAL A 154 0.75 -6.43 -3.08
C VAL A 154 0.96 -7.92 -3.31
N ASN A 155 1.31 -8.69 -2.27
CA ASN A 155 1.47 -10.14 -2.40
C ASN A 155 0.14 -10.91 -2.27
N GLY A 156 -0.99 -10.22 -2.05
CA GLY A 156 -2.30 -10.84 -1.94
C GLY A 156 -2.50 -11.68 -0.69
N LEU A 157 -1.71 -11.47 0.37
CA LEU A 157 -1.77 -12.25 1.61
C LEU A 157 -3.07 -12.02 2.41
N LEU A 158 -3.84 -10.99 2.06
CA LEU A 158 -5.08 -10.61 2.71
C LEU A 158 -6.34 -10.97 1.92
N LYS A 159 -6.20 -11.50 0.68
CA LYS A 159 -7.35 -11.73 -0.22
C LYS A 159 -8.43 -12.62 0.39
N ASP A 160 -8.03 -13.75 0.99
CA ASP A 160 -8.98 -14.71 1.56
C ASP A 160 -9.74 -14.11 2.75
N TYR A 161 -9.07 -13.28 3.56
CA TYR A 161 -9.69 -12.59 4.69
C TYR A 161 -10.67 -11.52 4.21
N GLU A 162 -10.31 -10.74 3.19
CA GLU A 162 -11.18 -9.73 2.59
C GLU A 162 -12.41 -10.36 1.93
N GLU A 163 -12.22 -11.47 1.22
CA GLU A 163 -13.31 -12.23 0.61
C GLU A 163 -14.26 -12.80 1.66
N SER A 164 -13.73 -13.42 2.71
CA SER A 164 -14.52 -13.93 3.83
C SER A 164 -15.29 -12.80 4.55
N ASN A 165 -14.63 -11.68 4.81
CA ASN A 165 -15.24 -10.52 5.45
C ASN A 165 -16.41 -9.98 4.61
N ARG A 166 -16.18 -9.77 3.31
CA ARG A 166 -17.19 -9.32 2.35
C ARG A 166 -18.36 -10.29 2.28
N TYR A 167 -18.09 -11.60 2.19
CA TYR A 167 -19.12 -12.63 2.16
C TYR A 167 -20.04 -12.56 3.38
N VAL A 168 -19.49 -12.40 4.59
CA VAL A 168 -20.29 -12.30 5.82
C VAL A 168 -21.13 -11.03 5.87
N ILE A 169 -20.60 -9.90 5.38
CA ILE A 169 -21.33 -8.63 5.29
C ILE A 169 -22.50 -8.75 4.32
N GLU A 170 -22.27 -9.30 3.13
CA GLU A 170 -23.25 -9.37 2.04
C GLU A 170 -24.32 -10.46 2.29
N ASN A 171 -23.98 -11.54 3.01
CA ASN A 171 -24.90 -12.66 3.28
C ASN A 171 -25.50 -12.60 4.68
N ARG A 172 -25.75 -11.39 5.21
CA ARG A 172 -26.16 -11.19 6.61
C ARG A 172 -27.45 -11.95 6.97
N ASP A 173 -28.38 -12.08 6.02
CA ASP A 173 -29.64 -12.78 6.23
C ASP A 173 -29.50 -14.28 6.48
N THR A 174 -28.48 -14.92 5.91
CA THR A 174 -28.16 -16.33 6.20
C THR A 174 -27.75 -16.51 7.66
N TRP A 175 -26.97 -15.58 8.19
CA TRP A 175 -26.55 -15.58 9.59
C TRP A 175 -27.68 -15.20 10.55
N ASN A 176 -28.53 -14.26 10.16
CA ASN A 176 -29.72 -13.89 10.95
C ASN A 176 -30.72 -15.05 11.06
N ARG A 177 -30.97 -15.78 9.97
CA ARG A 177 -31.85 -16.97 9.97
C ARG A 177 -31.31 -18.08 10.86
N ALA A 178 -30.00 -18.32 10.84
CA ALA A 178 -29.37 -19.26 11.77
C ALA A 178 -29.57 -18.84 13.23
N GLY A 179 -29.42 -17.55 13.54
CA GLY A 179 -29.71 -17.01 14.88
C GLY A 179 -31.17 -17.18 15.29
N GLN A 180 -32.12 -16.92 14.39
CA GLN A 180 -33.54 -17.12 14.63
C GLN A 180 -33.89 -18.59 14.91
N ALA A 181 -33.29 -19.53 14.18
CA ALA A 181 -33.49 -20.96 14.41
C ALA A 181 -32.97 -21.43 15.78
N ILE A 182 -31.82 -20.91 16.23
CA ILE A 182 -31.28 -21.17 17.57
C ILE A 182 -32.21 -20.62 18.65
N MET A 183 -32.70 -19.39 18.47
CA MET A 183 -33.63 -18.76 19.42
C MET A 183 -34.96 -19.52 19.51
N SER A 184 -35.49 -20.02 18.38
CA SER A 184 -36.67 -20.89 18.35
C SER A 184 -36.43 -22.15 19.20
N LYS A 185 -35.28 -22.81 19.02
CA LYS A 185 -34.93 -24.03 19.77
C LYS A 185 -34.73 -23.78 21.27
N ILE A 186 -34.22 -22.60 21.65
CA ILE A 186 -34.14 -22.20 23.05
C ILE A 186 -35.53 -22.01 23.63
N GLN A 187 -36.44 -21.32 22.92
CA GLN A 187 -37.82 -21.10 23.36
C GLN A 187 -38.60 -22.41 23.54
N GLU A 188 -38.31 -23.42 22.72
CA GLU A 188 -38.91 -24.75 22.81
C GLU A 188 -38.42 -25.58 24.03
N ASN A 189 -37.37 -25.15 24.75
CA ASN A 189 -36.81 -25.88 25.88
C ASN A 189 -36.86 -25.06 27.19
N GLU A 190 -37.76 -25.44 28.10
CA GLU A 190 -38.00 -24.71 29.35
C GLU A 190 -36.75 -24.53 30.23
N ARG A 191 -35.85 -25.53 30.27
CA ARG A 191 -34.57 -25.41 30.98
C ARG A 191 -33.61 -24.42 30.31
N ALA A 192 -33.59 -24.37 28.98
CA ALA A 192 -32.78 -23.41 28.23
C ALA A 192 -33.31 -21.97 28.39
N VAL A 193 -34.64 -21.80 28.44
CA VAL A 193 -35.28 -20.51 28.74
C VAL A 193 -34.94 -20.02 30.16
N ALA A 194 -34.98 -20.93 31.15
CA ALA A 194 -34.62 -20.60 32.53
C ALA A 194 -33.14 -20.18 32.65
N ALA A 195 -32.23 -20.92 32.03
CA ALA A 195 -30.80 -20.60 32.02
C ALA A 195 -30.49 -19.25 31.32
N MET A 196 -31.19 -18.91 30.23
CA MET A 196 -31.06 -17.61 29.56
C MET A 196 -31.51 -16.42 30.44
N LYS A 197 -32.52 -16.62 31.30
CA LYS A 197 -32.97 -15.58 32.26
C LYS A 197 -31.95 -15.35 33.37
N GLU A 198 -31.24 -16.39 33.79
CA GLU A 198 -30.21 -16.31 34.84
C GLU A 198 -28.88 -15.70 34.32
N GLN A 199 -28.56 -15.88 33.04
CA GLN A 199 -27.33 -15.38 32.40
C GLN A 199 -27.46 -13.99 31.75
N ALA A 200 -28.51 -13.23 32.05
CA ALA A 200 -28.78 -11.90 31.48
C ALA A 200 -27.81 -10.80 32.00
N THR A 201 -26.52 -11.00 31.78
CA THR A 201 -25.50 -9.94 31.71
C THR A 201 -25.49 -9.41 30.26
N PRO A 202 -25.32 -8.09 30.04
CA PRO A 202 -25.39 -7.52 28.70
C PRO A 202 -24.34 -8.19 27.81
N ALA A 203 -24.81 -8.78 26.71
CA ALA A 203 -24.08 -9.63 25.77
C ALA A 203 -22.58 -9.29 25.68
N GLN A 204 -21.77 -9.97 26.48
CA GLN A 204 -20.36 -10.14 26.17
C GLN A 204 -20.32 -11.07 24.96
N THR A 205 -20.23 -10.46 23.78
CA THR A 205 -19.89 -11.17 22.56
C THR A 205 -18.60 -11.93 22.83
N ALA A 206 -18.58 -13.25 22.60
CA ALA A 206 -17.43 -14.11 22.86
C ALA A 206 -16.13 -13.66 22.14
N LEU A 207 -16.24 -12.72 21.20
CA LEU A 207 -15.16 -11.86 20.75
C LEU A 207 -15.57 -10.40 20.90
N ALA A 208 -15.20 -9.77 22.01
CA ALA A 208 -15.15 -8.32 22.06
C ALA A 208 -14.01 -7.87 21.11
N PRO A 209 -14.28 -7.00 20.12
CA PRO A 209 -13.24 -6.53 19.22
C PRO A 209 -12.18 -5.78 20.02
N HIS A 210 -10.91 -6.19 19.90
CA HIS A 210 -9.77 -5.54 20.57
C HIS A 210 -9.54 -4.09 20.09
N SER A 211 -10.26 -3.63 19.07
CA SER A 211 -10.17 -2.28 18.46
C SER A 211 -11.51 -1.51 18.44
N GLY A 212 -12.52 -1.91 19.22
CA GLY A 212 -13.88 -1.36 19.14
C GLY A 212 -14.11 0.09 19.62
N ALA A 213 -13.09 0.79 20.11
CA ALA A 213 -13.26 2.16 20.62
C ALA A 213 -13.07 3.26 19.55
N ALA A 214 -12.38 2.98 18.44
CA ALA A 214 -12.01 4.02 17.46
C ALA A 214 -13.09 4.28 16.39
N THR A 215 -13.87 3.27 16.00
CA THR A 215 -14.83 3.38 14.88
C THR A 215 -16.11 4.14 15.23
N LYS A 216 -16.54 4.16 16.50
CA LYS A 216 -17.71 4.95 16.92
C LYS A 216 -17.45 6.47 16.92
N LYS A 217 -16.20 6.91 17.10
CA LYS A 217 -15.85 8.34 17.04
C LYS A 217 -15.80 8.88 15.60
N ALA A 218 -15.45 8.04 14.62
CA ALA A 218 -15.41 8.42 13.21
C ALA A 218 -16.81 8.61 12.60
N ALA A 219 -17.77 7.75 12.96
CA ALA A 219 -19.15 7.85 12.45
C ALA A 219 -19.90 9.08 12.97
N LYS A 220 -19.61 9.54 14.19
CA LYS A 220 -20.29 10.70 14.80
C LYS A 220 -19.73 12.06 14.35
N ARG A 221 -18.54 12.08 13.73
CA ARG A 221 -17.88 13.31 13.28
C ARG A 221 -18.26 13.72 11.84
N LYS A 222 -18.92 12.83 11.09
CA LYS A 222 -19.48 13.13 9.76
C LYS A 222 -20.95 13.60 9.79
N SER A 223 -21.57 13.72 10.97
CA SER A 223 -22.97 14.13 11.12
C SER A 223 -23.14 15.37 12.02
N SER A 224 -22.15 16.27 12.06
CA SER A 224 -22.27 17.58 12.69
C SER A 224 -21.54 18.63 11.87
#